data_AF-A0A1L7GG31-F1
#
_entry.id   AF-A0A1L7GG31-F1
#
_cell.length_a   1.000
_cell.length_b   1.000
_cell.length_c   1.000
_cell.angle_alpha   90.00
_cell.angle_beta   90.00
_cell.angle_gamma   90.00
#
_symmetry.space_group_name_H-M   'P 1'
#
loop_
_entity.id
_entity.type
_entity.pdbx_description
1 polymer ?
#
loop_
_entity_poly.entity_id
_entity_poly.type
_entity_poly.pdbx_seq_one_letter_code
_entity_poly.pdbx_strand_id
1 'polypeptide(L)'
;MAILDVLTGMAKTGRLGPVYSGAGWNDVTAALGEPWDIGTMSRRRRWPRLFAYGDLEMSVCRCRKVSLICVQTWRDVVELPPSVAGGTGIFPTGLKHSDVVSALDRAGCSWEPRAALTFGNQCSLTAIASGANFVFETHEGEEPVLSVMGLPGDGHDCSAQTTAQDH
;
A
#
# COMPACT_ATOMS: atom_id res chain seq x y z
N MET A 1 0.01 -1.90 -19.31
CA MET A 1 0.16 -1.03 -18.14
C MET A 1 1.42 -1.48 -17.42
N ALA A 2 2.27 -0.56 -16.98
CA ALA A 2 3.44 -0.88 -16.17
C ALA A 2 3.10 -0.76 -14.68
N ILE A 3 3.83 -1.45 -13.80
CA ILE A 3 3.65 -1.33 -12.34
C ILE A 3 3.85 0.11 -11.86
N LEU A 4 4.76 0.87 -12.48
CA LEU A 4 4.95 2.29 -12.18
C LEU A 4 3.68 3.11 -12.43
N ASP A 5 2.86 2.77 -13.44
CA ASP A 5 1.59 3.46 -13.69
C ASP A 5 0.59 3.19 -12.55
N VAL A 6 0.57 1.95 -12.05
CA VAL A 6 -0.28 1.53 -10.94
C VAL A 6 0.14 2.24 -9.64
N LEU A 7 1.42 2.19 -9.30
CA LEU A 7 1.95 2.77 -8.07
C LEU A 7 1.85 4.31 -8.05
N THR A 8 2.09 4.97 -9.19
CA THR A 8 1.92 6.42 -9.30
C THR A 8 0.44 6.83 -9.28
N GLY A 9 -0.45 6.06 -9.91
CA GLY A 9 -1.90 6.24 -9.79
C GLY A 9 -2.38 6.12 -8.34
N MET A 10 -1.85 5.14 -7.61
CA MET A 10 -2.11 4.94 -6.19
C MET A 10 -1.54 6.08 -5.34
N ALA A 11 -0.31 6.54 -5.61
CA ALA A 11 0.29 7.68 -4.94
C ALA A 11 -0.42 9.00 -5.23
N LYS A 12 -1.03 9.15 -6.40
CA LYS A 12 -1.82 10.33 -6.77
C LYS A 12 -3.16 10.38 -6.06
N THR A 13 -3.82 9.24 -5.96
CA THR A 13 -5.23 9.16 -5.55
C THR A 13 -5.42 8.71 -4.11
N GLY A 14 -4.42 8.05 -3.51
CA GLY A 14 -4.57 7.35 -2.24
C GLY A 14 -5.43 6.09 -2.35
N ARG A 15 -5.59 5.53 -3.56
CA ARG A 15 -6.51 4.40 -3.83
C ARG A 15 -5.93 3.45 -4.88
N LEU A 16 -6.27 2.18 -4.75
CA LEU A 16 -6.06 1.16 -5.77
C LEU A 16 -7.39 0.43 -6.03
N GLY A 17 -8.14 0.89 -7.03
CA GLY A 17 -9.51 0.45 -7.27
C GLY A 17 -10.42 0.65 -6.04
N PRO A 18 -11.08 -0.41 -5.51
CA PRO A 18 -11.93 -0.32 -4.33
C PRO A 18 -11.12 -0.20 -3.01
N VAL A 19 -9.80 -0.36 -3.07
CA VAL A 19 -8.93 -0.38 -1.89
C VAL A 19 -8.42 1.01 -1.57
N TYR A 20 -8.85 1.56 -0.43
CA TYR A 20 -8.40 2.85 0.10
C TYR A 20 -8.60 2.88 1.62
N SER A 21 -7.88 3.77 2.32
CA SER A 21 -8.02 3.90 3.78
C SER A 21 -9.46 4.26 4.14
N GLY A 22 -10.05 3.50 5.06
CA GLY A 22 -11.45 3.62 5.46
C GLY A 22 -12.46 2.85 4.60
N ALA A 23 -12.03 2.19 3.51
CA ALA A 23 -12.90 1.35 2.68
C ALA A 23 -13.55 0.23 3.51
N GLY A 24 -14.83 -0.06 3.22
CA GLY A 24 -15.56 -1.15 3.85
C GLY A 24 -15.02 -2.50 3.38
N TRP A 25 -14.73 -3.40 4.32
CA TRP A 25 -14.14 -4.70 4.00
C TRP A 25 -15.06 -5.55 3.11
N ASN A 26 -16.37 -5.51 3.33
CA ASN A 26 -17.33 -6.22 2.50
C ASN A 26 -17.36 -5.70 1.06
N ASP A 27 -17.18 -4.40 0.85
CA ASP A 27 -17.14 -3.81 -0.49
C ASP A 27 -15.87 -4.23 -1.22
N VAL A 28 -14.75 -4.29 -0.49
CA VAL A 28 -13.47 -4.77 -1.04
C VAL A 28 -13.58 -6.24 -1.45
N THR A 29 -14.07 -7.13 -0.58
CA THR A 29 -14.18 -8.56 -0.91
C THR A 29 -15.25 -8.85 -1.96
N ALA A 30 -16.34 -8.07 -2.02
CA ALA A 30 -17.31 -8.15 -3.10
C ALA A 30 -16.68 -7.80 -4.46
N ALA A 31 -15.75 -6.86 -4.49
CA ALA A 31 -15.07 -6.43 -5.71
C ALA A 31 -13.88 -7.30 -6.12
N LEU A 32 -13.14 -7.85 -5.15
CA LEU A 32 -11.87 -8.55 -5.39
C LEU A 32 -11.94 -10.07 -5.16
N GLY A 33 -13.03 -10.58 -4.59
CA GLY A 33 -13.17 -11.97 -4.17
C GLY A 33 -12.65 -12.20 -2.75
N GLU A 34 -12.47 -13.47 -2.39
CA GLU A 34 -11.96 -13.83 -1.06
C GLU A 34 -10.43 -13.66 -1.01
N PRO A 35 -9.88 -12.92 -0.03
CA PRO A 35 -8.45 -12.76 0.14
C PRO A 35 -7.82 -13.92 0.91
N TRP A 36 -6.50 -13.96 0.91
CA TRP A 36 -5.75 -14.75 1.86
C TRP A 36 -5.74 -14.08 3.24
N ASP A 37 -6.12 -14.80 4.30
CA ASP A 37 -6.05 -14.33 5.69
C ASP A 37 -4.69 -14.66 6.29
N ILE A 38 -3.82 -13.65 6.41
CA ILE A 38 -2.49 -13.79 6.99
C ILE A 38 -2.57 -13.90 8.52
N GLY A 39 -3.62 -13.35 9.13
CA GLY A 39 -3.88 -13.46 10.56
C GLY A 39 -3.64 -12.17 11.35
N THR A 40 -3.33 -12.31 12.63
CA THR A 40 -3.25 -11.17 13.56
C THR A 40 -1.87 -10.53 13.55
N MET A 41 -1.84 -9.19 13.53
CA MET A 41 -0.57 -8.43 13.63
C MET A 41 -0.03 -8.39 15.07
N SER A 42 -0.80 -8.83 16.06
CA SER A 42 -0.39 -8.93 17.45
C SER A 42 -0.80 -10.27 18.02
N ARG A 43 0.07 -10.87 18.85
CA ARG A 43 -0.25 -12.09 19.61
C ARG A 43 -1.35 -11.86 20.66
N ARG A 44 -1.55 -10.62 21.10
CA ARG A 44 -2.46 -10.28 22.22
C ARG A 44 -3.81 -9.75 21.76
N ARG A 45 -3.96 -9.38 20.48
CA ARG A 45 -5.19 -8.78 19.95
C ARG A 45 -5.66 -9.56 18.74
N ARG A 46 -6.97 -9.82 18.67
CA ARG A 46 -7.61 -10.43 17.49
C ARG A 46 -7.68 -9.48 16.29
N TRP A 47 -7.54 -8.18 16.55
CA TRP A 47 -7.61 -7.10 15.56
C TRP A 47 -6.51 -6.06 15.85
N PRO A 48 -6.03 -5.33 14.82
CA PRO A 48 -6.31 -5.51 13.40
C PRO A 48 -5.81 -6.86 12.83
N ARG A 49 -6.36 -7.26 11.67
CA ARG A 49 -5.95 -8.46 10.93
C ARG A 49 -5.37 -8.08 9.57
N LEU A 50 -4.41 -8.86 9.10
CA LEU A 50 -3.75 -8.68 7.83
C LEU A 50 -4.34 -9.65 6.80
N PHE A 51 -4.65 -9.13 5.62
CA PHE A 51 -5.15 -9.87 4.47
C PHE A 51 -4.33 -9.55 3.23
N ALA A 52 -4.31 -10.45 2.25
CA ALA A 52 -3.58 -10.24 1.01
C ALA A 52 -4.36 -10.69 -0.23
N TYR A 53 -4.15 -9.96 -1.33
CA TYR A 53 -4.42 -10.40 -2.69
C TYR A 53 -3.10 -10.35 -3.48
N GLY A 54 -2.38 -11.47 -3.53
CA GLY A 54 -1.00 -11.48 -4.03
C GLY A 54 -0.12 -10.58 -3.15
N ASP A 55 0.51 -9.58 -3.76
CA ASP A 55 1.38 -8.61 -3.10
C ASP A 55 0.64 -7.34 -2.62
N LEU A 56 -0.67 -7.24 -2.85
CA LEU A 56 -1.51 -6.23 -2.22
C LEU A 56 -1.93 -6.67 -0.82
N GLU A 57 -1.29 -6.11 0.20
CA GLU A 57 -1.56 -6.38 1.61
C GLU A 57 -2.39 -5.28 2.26
N MET A 58 -3.29 -5.67 3.16
CA MET A 58 -4.25 -4.78 3.79
C MET A 58 -4.45 -5.13 5.26
N SER A 59 -4.30 -4.13 6.13
CA SER A 59 -4.74 -4.24 7.52
C SER A 59 -6.20 -3.82 7.64
N VAL A 60 -7.02 -4.61 8.34
CA VAL A 60 -8.44 -4.34 8.56
C VAL A 60 -8.69 -4.16 10.06
N CYS A 61 -9.33 -3.06 10.49
CA CYS A 61 -9.74 -2.83 11.88
C CYS A 61 -10.92 -3.74 12.27
N ARG A 62 -11.17 -3.85 13.59
CA ARG A 62 -12.34 -4.53 14.15
C ARG A 62 -13.68 -4.04 13.58
N CYS A 63 -13.77 -2.77 13.17
CA CYS A 63 -14.96 -2.17 12.56
C CYS A 63 -15.16 -2.53 11.08
N ARG A 64 -14.29 -3.40 10.53
CA ARG A 64 -14.31 -3.84 9.13
C ARG A 64 -14.00 -2.73 8.14
N LYS A 65 -13.10 -1.82 8.52
CA LYS A 65 -12.51 -0.84 7.62
C LYS A 65 -11.03 -1.12 7.38
N VAL A 66 -10.58 -0.85 6.17
CA VAL A 66 -9.16 -0.87 5.79
C VAL A 66 -8.43 0.24 6.52
N SER A 67 -7.33 -0.07 7.19
CA SER A 67 -6.55 0.87 8.01
C SER A 67 -5.08 0.97 7.62
N LEU A 68 -4.60 0.11 6.73
CA LEU A 68 -3.26 0.17 6.14
C LEU A 68 -3.32 -0.57 4.80
N ILE A 69 -2.62 -0.07 3.79
CA ILE A 69 -2.49 -0.72 2.48
C ILE A 69 -1.02 -0.70 2.10
N CYS A 70 -0.50 -1.85 1.68
CA CYS A 70 0.86 -1.99 1.19
C CYS A 70 0.86 -2.80 -0.13
N VAL A 71 1.76 -2.43 -1.05
CA VAL A 71 2.15 -3.25 -2.18
C VAL A 71 3.58 -3.70 -1.95
N GLN A 72 3.79 -5.00 -1.79
CA GLN A 72 5.10 -5.60 -1.62
C GLN A 72 5.78 -5.71 -3.00
N THR A 73 7.02 -5.23 -3.12
CA THR A 73 7.76 -5.24 -4.40
C THR A 73 9.11 -5.93 -4.33
N TRP A 74 9.42 -6.59 -3.22
CA TRP A 74 10.69 -7.30 -3.02
C TRP A 74 10.68 -8.76 -3.50
N ARG A 75 9.53 -9.31 -3.92
CA ARG A 75 9.42 -10.68 -4.48
C ARG A 75 9.90 -10.75 -5.93
N ASP A 76 9.98 -11.97 -6.47
CA ASP A 76 10.40 -12.25 -7.86
C ASP A 76 9.52 -11.53 -8.91
N VAL A 77 8.23 -11.43 -8.63
CA VAL A 77 7.24 -10.69 -9.40
C VAL A 77 6.32 -9.96 -8.44
N VAL A 78 5.65 -8.92 -8.93
CA VAL A 78 4.57 -8.24 -8.22
C VAL A 78 3.24 -8.75 -8.76
N GLU A 79 2.46 -9.40 -7.91
CA GLU A 79 1.13 -9.91 -8.22
C GLU A 79 0.06 -9.02 -7.60
N LEU A 80 -0.81 -8.45 -8.45
CA LEU A 80 -1.95 -7.64 -8.06
C LEU A 80 -3.22 -8.20 -8.71
N PRO A 81 -4.40 -8.02 -8.09
CA PRO A 81 -5.66 -8.38 -8.73
C PRO A 81 -5.78 -7.72 -10.11
N PRO A 82 -6.08 -8.48 -11.18
CA PRO A 82 -6.26 -7.91 -12.52
C PRO A 82 -7.31 -6.79 -12.57
N SER A 83 -8.32 -6.84 -11.69
CA SER A 83 -9.37 -5.82 -11.56
C SER A 83 -8.87 -4.46 -11.05
N VAL A 84 -7.72 -4.41 -10.36
CA VAL A 84 -7.12 -3.15 -9.86
C VAL A 84 -5.88 -2.72 -10.63
N ALA A 85 -5.13 -3.67 -11.17
CA ALA A 85 -3.89 -3.44 -11.89
C ALA A 85 -4.07 -3.32 -13.41
N GLY A 86 -5.19 -3.83 -13.96
CA GLY A 86 -5.37 -4.02 -15.39
C GLY A 86 -4.43 -5.09 -15.97
N GLY A 87 -4.78 -5.62 -17.14
CA GLY A 87 -3.96 -6.66 -17.79
C GLY A 87 -3.92 -7.96 -16.99
N THR A 88 -2.74 -8.60 -16.92
CA THR A 88 -2.54 -9.89 -16.21
C THR A 88 -2.40 -9.75 -14.71
N GLY A 89 -2.15 -8.53 -14.19
CA GLY A 89 -1.85 -8.32 -12.77
C GLY A 89 -0.47 -8.82 -12.34
N ILE A 90 0.41 -9.22 -13.26
CA ILE A 90 1.77 -9.69 -12.97
C ILE A 90 2.77 -8.70 -13.55
N PHE A 91 3.70 -8.23 -12.72
CA PHE A 91 4.68 -7.23 -13.10
C PHE A 91 6.10 -7.60 -12.68
N PRO A 92 7.13 -7.08 -13.37
CA PRO A 92 8.52 -7.24 -12.94
C PRO A 92 8.79 -6.51 -11.62
N THR A 93 9.73 -7.05 -10.87
CA THR A 93 10.31 -6.47 -9.66
C THR A 93 11.52 -5.57 -9.99
N GLY A 94 12.24 -5.10 -8.96
CA GLY A 94 13.51 -4.41 -9.14
C GLY A 94 13.38 -2.93 -9.49
N LEU A 95 12.26 -2.29 -9.11
CA LEU A 95 11.97 -0.90 -9.44
C LEU A 95 12.99 0.03 -8.80
N LYS A 96 13.76 0.72 -9.64
CA LYS A 96 14.83 1.61 -9.19
C LYS A 96 14.27 2.92 -8.65
N HIS A 97 15.00 3.52 -7.71
CA HIS A 97 14.64 4.82 -7.14
C HIS A 97 14.46 5.89 -8.22
N SER A 98 15.38 5.99 -9.20
CA SER A 98 15.28 6.95 -10.30
C SER A 98 14.05 6.71 -11.20
N ASP A 99 13.68 5.45 -11.44
CA ASP A 99 12.47 5.10 -12.19
C ASP A 99 11.20 5.53 -11.45
N VAL A 100 11.14 5.31 -10.13
CA VAL A 100 9.99 5.72 -9.30
C VAL A 100 9.87 7.24 -9.27
N VAL A 101 10.96 7.97 -9.04
CA VAL A 101 10.97 9.45 -9.07
C VAL A 101 10.53 9.97 -10.43
N SER A 102 11.11 9.44 -11.52
CA SER A 102 10.75 9.83 -12.89
C SER A 102 9.29 9.54 -13.21
N ALA A 103 8.72 8.47 -12.66
CA ALA A 103 7.30 8.15 -12.83
C ALA A 103 6.40 9.11 -12.04
N LEU A 104 6.76 9.44 -10.79
CA LEU A 104 6.03 10.42 -9.97
C LEU A 104 6.02 11.80 -10.65
N ASP A 105 7.17 12.27 -11.13
CA ASP A 105 7.30 13.55 -11.82
C ASP A 105 6.43 13.60 -13.09
N ARG A 106 6.48 12.55 -13.92
CA ARG A 106 5.63 12.43 -15.12
C ARG A 106 4.14 12.39 -14.79
N ALA A 107 3.76 11.79 -13.66
CA ALA A 107 2.37 11.73 -13.21
C ALA A 107 1.87 13.06 -12.58
N GLY A 108 2.78 14.04 -12.37
CA GLY A 108 2.50 15.28 -11.66
C GLY A 108 2.27 15.05 -10.16
N CYS A 109 2.91 14.03 -9.59
CA CYS A 109 2.82 13.69 -8.17
C CYS A 109 3.99 14.35 -7.43
N SER A 110 3.73 15.46 -6.73
CA SER A 110 4.74 16.06 -5.85
C SER A 110 5.16 15.10 -4.74
N TRP A 111 6.46 15.03 -4.49
CA TRP A 111 7.06 14.14 -3.51
C TRP A 111 8.19 14.83 -2.73
N GLU A 112 8.50 14.28 -1.57
CA GLU A 112 9.61 14.72 -0.73
C GLU A 112 10.36 13.52 -0.10
N PRO A 113 11.68 13.62 0.15
CA PRO A 113 12.39 12.63 0.94
C PRO A 113 11.84 12.54 2.36
N ARG A 114 11.66 11.34 2.89
CA ARG A 114 11.16 11.12 4.25
C ARG A 114 12.29 10.75 5.21
N ALA A 115 12.94 11.77 5.78
CA ALA A 115 14.09 11.60 6.67
C ALA A 115 13.85 10.65 7.85
N ALA A 116 12.64 10.65 8.42
CA ALA A 116 12.30 9.78 9.56
C ALA A 116 12.31 8.27 9.24
N LEU A 117 12.21 7.90 7.96
CA LEU A 117 12.29 6.51 7.49
C LEU A 117 13.51 6.27 6.58
N THR A 118 14.50 7.16 6.61
CA THR A 118 15.76 7.00 5.90
C THR A 118 16.87 6.79 6.92
N PHE A 119 17.29 5.53 7.10
CA PHE A 119 18.33 5.13 8.04
C PHE A 119 18.90 3.77 7.66
N GLY A 120 20.18 3.52 8.01
CA GLY A 120 20.83 2.25 7.74
C GLY A 120 20.84 1.91 6.25
N ASN A 121 20.27 0.76 5.91
CA ASN A 121 20.18 0.22 4.56
C ASN A 121 18.81 0.51 3.88
N GLN A 122 18.13 1.60 4.26
CA GLN A 122 16.92 2.03 3.59
C GLN A 122 16.86 3.55 3.39
N CYS A 123 16.19 3.95 2.32
CA CYS A 123 15.75 5.32 2.12
C CYS A 123 14.27 5.35 1.74
N SER A 124 13.64 6.51 1.89
CA SER A 124 12.21 6.65 1.59
C SER A 124 11.83 8.03 1.09
N LEU A 125 10.74 8.07 0.34
CA LEU A 125 10.06 9.28 -0.08
C LEU A 125 8.56 9.18 0.18
N THR A 126 7.92 10.33 0.29
CA THR A 126 6.47 10.47 0.47
C THR A 126 5.88 11.23 -0.70
N ALA A 127 4.83 10.72 -1.34
CA ALA A 127 4.00 11.52 -2.23
C ALA A 127 3.06 12.40 -1.39
N ILE A 128 3.13 13.72 -1.58
CA ILE A 128 2.51 14.71 -0.68
C ILE A 128 0.97 14.59 -0.69
N ALA A 129 0.37 14.35 -1.86
CA ALA A 129 -1.08 14.38 -2.01
C ALA A 129 -1.82 13.27 -1.23
N SER A 130 -1.25 12.07 -1.17
CA SER A 130 -1.86 10.91 -0.51
C SER A 130 -1.15 10.47 0.77
N GLY A 131 0.04 11.03 1.02
CA GLY A 131 0.95 10.52 2.05
C GLY A 131 1.54 9.15 1.72
N ALA A 132 1.38 8.65 0.48
CA ALA A 132 1.96 7.40 0.01
C ALA A 132 3.47 7.37 0.26
N ASN A 133 3.94 6.30 0.89
CA ASN A 133 5.35 6.11 1.22
C ASN A 133 5.94 5.07 0.29
N PHE A 134 7.10 5.38 -0.25
CA PHE A 134 7.93 4.46 -1.01
C PHE A 134 9.18 4.20 -0.19
N VAL A 135 9.41 2.94 0.18
CA VAL A 135 10.58 2.53 0.95
C VAL A 135 11.46 1.68 0.05
N PHE A 136 12.72 2.08 -0.04
CA PHE A 136 13.73 1.45 -0.87
C PHE A 136 14.78 0.81 0.02
N GLU A 137 15.22 -0.37 -0.37
CA GLU A 137 16.42 -1.00 0.19
C GLU A 137 17.65 -0.45 -0.52
N THR A 138 18.68 -0.11 0.26
CA THR A 138 19.96 0.38 -0.23
C THR A 138 21.03 -0.69 -0.03
N HIS A 139 21.82 -0.92 -1.07
CA HIS A 139 23.00 -1.79 -1.05
C HIS A 139 24.22 -0.99 -1.49
N GLU A 140 25.39 -1.32 -0.94
CA GLU A 140 26.61 -0.58 -1.21
C GLU A 140 26.97 -0.63 -2.71
N GLY A 141 27.15 0.54 -3.33
CA GLY A 141 27.51 0.65 -4.74
C GLY A 141 26.36 0.42 -5.73
N GLU A 142 25.14 0.15 -5.25
CA GLU A 142 23.97 -0.11 -6.09
C GLU A 142 22.91 0.98 -5.95
N GLU A 143 22.10 1.14 -6.99
CA GLU A 143 20.94 2.02 -6.93
C GLU A 143 19.83 1.40 -6.05
N PRO A 144 19.23 2.17 -5.13
CA PRO A 144 18.17 1.68 -4.26
C PRO A 144 16.98 1.09 -5.03
N VAL A 145 16.43 0.01 -4.51
CA VAL A 145 15.33 -0.75 -5.10
C VAL A 145 14.10 -0.66 -4.21
N LEU A 146 12.94 -0.41 -4.82
CA LEU A 146 11.67 -0.33 -4.08
C LEU A 146 11.37 -1.69 -3.45
N SER A 147 11.20 -1.71 -2.14
CA SER A 147 10.80 -2.89 -1.37
C SER A 147 9.31 -2.87 -1.06
N VAL A 148 8.76 -1.70 -0.72
CA VAL A 148 7.34 -1.55 -0.43
C VAL A 148 6.84 -0.15 -0.79
N MET A 149 5.63 -0.09 -1.32
CA MET A 149 4.84 1.14 -1.38
C MET A 149 3.63 1.01 -0.45
N GLY A 150 3.42 1.98 0.43
CA GLY A 150 2.36 1.92 1.43
C GLY A 150 1.55 3.21 1.51
N LEU A 151 0.23 3.09 1.65
CA LEU A 151 -0.63 4.22 2.00
C LEU A 151 -0.73 4.31 3.52
N PRO A 152 -0.65 5.53 4.08
CA PRO A 152 -0.78 5.72 5.51
C PRO A 152 -2.19 5.29 5.94
N GLY A 153 -2.26 4.70 7.13
CA GLY A 153 -3.52 4.63 7.84
C GLY A 153 -4.03 6.03 8.13
N ASP A 154 -5.32 6.26 7.93
CA ASP A 154 -6.04 7.50 8.27
C ASP A 154 -6.15 7.73 9.79
N GLY A 155 -5.41 6.96 10.60
CA GLY A 155 -5.52 6.99 12.06
C GLY A 155 -6.91 6.58 12.53
N HIS A 156 -7.63 5.74 11.76
CA HIS A 156 -9.03 5.37 12.01
C HIS A 156 -9.32 5.12 13.50
N ASP A 157 -10.03 6.08 14.12
CA ASP A 157 -10.43 5.96 15.51
C ASP A 157 -11.69 5.09 15.62
N CYS A 158 -11.42 3.79 15.82
CA CYS A 158 -12.41 2.75 16.06
C CYS A 158 -13.23 3.00 17.37
N SER A 159 -12.96 4.03 18.19
CA SER A 159 -13.75 4.40 19.37
C SER A 159 -14.90 5.37 19.07
N ALA A 160 -14.78 6.20 18.03
CA ALA A 160 -15.78 7.20 17.64
C ALA A 160 -17.09 6.61 17.08
N GLN A 161 -17.11 5.31 16.74
CA GLN A 161 -18.31 4.63 16.23
C GLN A 161 -19.20 4.00 17.31
N THR A 162 -18.77 4.01 18.58
CA THR A 162 -19.52 3.35 19.67
C THR A 162 -20.76 4.14 20.10
N THR A 163 -20.90 5.41 19.69
CA THR A 163 -22.00 6.30 20.11
C THR A 163 -23.24 6.29 19.20
N ALA A 164 -23.24 5.54 18.10
CA ALA A 164 -24.30 5.63 17.08
C ALA A 164 -25.18 4.38 16.92
N GLN A 165 -25.05 3.36 17.77
CA GLN A 165 -25.85 2.11 17.65
C GLN A 165 -26.61 1.68 18.91
N ASP A 166 -26.73 2.56 19.92
CA ASP A 166 -27.64 2.33 21.05
C ASP A 166 -28.89 3.21 20.90
N HIS A 167 -29.80 2.86 19.98
CA HIS A 167 -31.21 3.29 19.99
C HIS A 167 -32.11 2.26 19.29
#